data_AF-W2FTX7-F1
#
_entry.id   AF-W2FTX7-F1
#
_cell.length_a   1.000
_cell.length_b   1.000
_cell.length_c   1.000
_cell.angle_alpha   90.00
_cell.angle_beta   90.00
_cell.angle_gamma   90.00
#
_symmetry.space_group_name_H-M   'P 1'
#
loop_
_entity.id
_entity.type
_entity.pdbx_description
1 polymer ?
#
loop_
_entity_poly.entity_id
_entity_poly.type
_entity_poly.pdbx_seq_one_letter_code
_entity_poly.pdbx_strand_id
1 'polypeptide(L)'
;MAYSKPGGNFWVATPRLKPTEMVGIVGLESQDANAGKLRRMSIWLGAGTVMEKARAFYSSEGYTQTKTFVINEDPHIEGVVSEKTLDNDAIRKNTHIA
;
A
#
# COMPACT_ATOMS: atom_id res chain seq x y z
N MET A 1 9.18 11.90 -6.03
CA MET A 1 10.38 11.88 -5.17
C MET A 1 9.97 11.21 -3.86
N ALA A 2 10.52 10.04 -3.56
CA ALA A 2 10.26 9.30 -2.32
C ALA A 2 11.24 9.78 -1.23
N TYR A 3 10.75 9.93 0.00
CA TYR A 3 11.51 10.49 1.12
C TYR A 3 12.04 9.35 2.00
N SER A 4 13.35 9.09 1.95
CA SER A 4 14.04 8.20 2.89
C SER A 4 14.61 9.01 4.05
N LYS A 5 14.11 8.82 5.29
CA LYS A 5 14.79 9.33 6.49
C LYS A 5 15.85 8.31 6.94
N PRO A 6 17.10 8.72 7.23
CA PRO A 6 18.08 7.84 7.85
C PRO A 6 17.63 7.48 9.28
N GLY A 7 17.58 6.19 9.61
CA GLY A 7 17.28 5.73 10.99
C GLY A 7 16.43 4.46 11.12
N GLY A 8 15.99 3.83 10.03
CA GLY A 8 15.24 2.59 10.07
C GLY A 8 15.33 1.81 8.77
N ASN A 9 15.16 0.50 8.82
CA ASN A 9 15.14 -0.34 7.62
C ASN A 9 13.78 -0.29 6.90
N PHE A 10 13.04 0.82 6.95
CA PHE A 10 11.75 0.94 6.29
C PHE A 10 11.54 2.32 5.66
N TRP A 11 10.75 2.34 4.60
CA TRP A 11 10.39 3.50 3.81
C TRP A 11 8.88 3.56 3.65
N VAL A 12 8.33 4.77 3.66
CA VAL A 12 6.89 5.01 3.47
C VAL A 12 6.67 5.84 2.21
N ALA A 13 5.59 5.56 1.51
CA ALA A 13 5.10 6.36 0.40
C ALA A 13 3.95 7.24 0.92
N THR A 14 4.11 8.55 0.81
CA THR A 14 3.08 9.53 1.15
C THR A 14 2.72 10.37 -0.08
N PRO A 15 1.43 10.66 -0.35
CA PRO A 15 1.03 11.53 -1.44
C PRO A 15 1.53 12.96 -1.25
N ARG A 16 1.99 13.61 -2.32
CA ARG A 16 2.49 14.99 -2.27
C ARG A 16 1.47 15.99 -1.73
N LEU A 17 0.20 15.83 -2.09
CA LEU A 17 -0.87 16.76 -1.72
C LEU A 17 -1.43 16.48 -0.32
N LYS A 18 -1.12 15.31 0.27
CA LYS A 18 -1.60 14.88 1.59
C LYS A 18 -0.47 14.11 2.31
N PRO A 19 0.60 14.79 2.74
CA PRO A 19 1.81 14.12 3.25
C PRO A 19 1.61 13.41 4.59
N THR A 20 0.48 13.63 5.27
CA THR A 20 0.05 12.91 6.47
C THR A 20 -0.62 11.58 6.17
N GLU A 21 -0.95 11.31 4.91
CA GLU A 21 -1.52 10.05 4.45
C GLU A 21 -0.40 9.10 3.99
N MET A 22 -0.46 7.85 4.41
CA MET A 22 0.45 6.78 3.98
C MET A 22 -0.28 5.86 3.00
N VAL A 23 0.28 5.67 1.81
CA VAL A 23 -0.30 4.81 0.76
C VAL A 23 0.54 3.56 0.49
N GLY A 24 1.73 3.47 1.09
CA GLY A 24 2.54 2.26 1.05
C GLY A 24 3.68 2.28 2.04
N ILE A 25 4.18 1.08 2.36
CA ILE A 25 5.37 0.87 3.18
C ILE A 25 6.20 -0.26 2.59
N VAL A 26 7.51 -0.11 2.68
CA VAL A 26 8.51 -1.15 2.38
C VAL A 26 9.40 -1.27 3.60
N GLY A 27 9.49 -2.46 4.18
CA GLY A 27 10.42 -2.80 5.27
C GLY A 27 11.42 -3.84 4.80
N LEU A 28 12.71 -3.50 4.89
CA LEU A 28 13.85 -4.38 4.62
C LEU A 28 14.48 -4.85 5.94
N GLU A 29 15.27 -5.92 5.86
CA GLU A 29 16.18 -6.39 6.89
C GLU A 29 17.55 -6.54 6.24
N SER A 30 18.59 -6.01 6.88
CA SER A 30 19.97 -6.17 6.38
C SER A 30 20.38 -7.64 6.47
N GLN A 31 20.92 -8.20 5.39
CA GLN A 31 21.51 -9.55 5.40
C GLN A 31 23.02 -9.51 5.31
N ASP A 32 23.58 -8.72 4.40
CA ASP A 32 25.02 -8.51 4.24
C ASP A 32 25.31 -7.09 3.75
N ALA A 33 26.58 -6.79 3.44
CA ALA A 33 27.02 -5.45 3.07
C ALA A 33 26.29 -4.87 1.83
N ASN A 34 25.73 -5.71 0.95
CA ASN A 34 25.11 -5.27 -0.31
C ASN A 34 23.71 -5.87 -0.55
N ALA A 35 23.19 -6.68 0.37
CA ALA A 35 21.90 -7.35 0.26
C ALA A 35 20.96 -7.00 1.42
N GLY A 36 19.73 -6.63 1.06
CA GLY A 36 18.62 -6.49 1.99
C GLY A 36 17.51 -7.48 1.64
N LYS A 37 16.95 -8.13 2.66
CA LYS A 37 15.76 -8.98 2.52
C LYS A 37 14.51 -8.15 2.72
N LEU A 38 13.55 -8.24 1.81
CA LEU A 38 12.23 -7.66 2.05
C LEU A 38 11.49 -8.45 3.15
N ARG A 39 11.03 -7.71 4.16
CA ARG A 39 10.24 -8.22 5.28
C ARG A 39 8.77 -7.92 5.15
N ARG A 40 8.45 -6.75 4.61
CA ARG A 40 7.07 -6.35 4.39
C ARG A 40 7.00 -5.36 3.24
N MET A 41 6.02 -5.56 2.37
CA MET A 41 5.55 -4.51 1.49
C MET A 41 4.03 -4.48 1.57
N SER A 42 3.47 -3.33 1.94
CA SER A 42 2.01 -3.13 1.94
C SER A 42 1.67 -1.94 1.06
N ILE A 43 0.58 -2.07 0.31
CA ILE A 43 0.00 -1.00 -0.51
C ILE A 43 -1.44 -0.79 -0.06
N TRP A 44 -1.82 0.46 0.16
CA TRP A 44 -3.18 0.86 0.49
C TRP A 44 -3.81 1.65 -0.65
N LEU A 45 -5.03 1.25 -1.04
CA LEU A 45 -5.82 1.91 -2.07
C LEU A 45 -7.13 2.41 -1.48
N GLY A 46 -7.43 3.69 -1.71
CA GLY A 46 -8.71 4.31 -1.39
C GLY A 46 -9.67 4.28 -2.58
N ALA A 47 -10.93 3.95 -2.35
CA ALA A 47 -12.02 4.12 -3.31
C ALA A 47 -13.30 4.57 -2.61
N GLY A 48 -14.18 5.30 -3.31
CA GLY A 48 -15.53 5.57 -2.79
C GLY A 48 -16.33 4.28 -2.63
N THR A 49 -17.22 4.20 -1.64
CA THR A 49 -18.08 3.02 -1.43
C THR A 49 -18.90 2.66 -2.66
N VAL A 50 -19.33 3.68 -3.42
CA VAL A 50 -20.10 3.58 -4.67
C VAL A 50 -19.28 3.10 -5.88
N MET A 51 -17.95 3.04 -5.78
CA MET A 51 -17.08 2.60 -6.88
C MET A 51 -16.94 1.07 -6.92
N GLU A 52 -18.06 0.36 -7.08
CA GLU A 52 -18.14 -1.11 -6.99
C GLU A 52 -17.15 -1.84 -7.91
N LYS A 53 -16.99 -1.37 -9.15
CA LYS A 53 -16.05 -1.98 -10.11
C LYS A 53 -14.60 -1.92 -9.65
N ALA A 54 -14.19 -0.79 -9.08
CA ALA A 54 -12.84 -0.64 -8.53
C ALA A 54 -12.64 -1.55 -7.32
N ARG A 55 -13.63 -1.63 -6.44
CA ARG A 55 -13.59 -2.51 -5.26
C ARG A 55 -13.52 -3.98 -5.65
N ALA A 56 -14.33 -4.41 -6.62
CA ALA A 56 -14.31 -5.77 -7.14
C ALA A 56 -12.95 -6.11 -7.77
N PHE A 57 -12.37 -5.19 -8.54
CA PHE A 57 -11.02 -5.34 -9.09
C PHE A 57 -9.96 -5.46 -8.01
N TYR A 58 -9.97 -4.61 -6.97
CA TYR A 58 -9.02 -4.72 -5.87
C TYR A 58 -9.14 -6.06 -5.16
N SER A 59 -10.37 -6.52 -4.89
CA SER A 59 -10.60 -7.85 -4.31
C SER A 59 -10.09 -8.99 -5.21
N SER A 60 -10.28 -8.92 -6.54
CA SER A 60 -9.75 -9.94 -7.45
C SER A 60 -8.23 -9.94 -7.51
N GLU A 61 -7.59 -8.78 -7.32
CA GLU A 61 -6.14 -8.64 -7.20
C GLU A 61 -5.62 -9.02 -5.80
N GLY A 62 -6.46 -9.50 -4.89
CA GLY A 62 -6.07 -9.96 -3.56
C GLY A 62 -5.87 -8.85 -2.53
N TYR A 63 -6.46 -7.67 -2.75
CA TYR A 63 -6.58 -6.66 -1.70
C TYR A 63 -7.75 -6.99 -0.76
N THR A 64 -7.55 -6.69 0.52
CA THR A 64 -8.56 -6.84 1.56
C THR A 64 -8.98 -5.48 2.07
N GLN A 65 -10.28 -5.20 2.15
CA GLN A 65 -10.81 -3.99 2.76
C GLN A 65 -10.46 -3.96 4.26
N THR A 66 -9.81 -2.88 4.72
CA THR A 66 -9.32 -2.76 6.11
C THR A 66 -9.95 -1.60 6.88
N LYS A 67 -10.45 -0.56 6.19
CA LYS A 67 -11.02 0.62 6.83
C LYS A 67 -12.10 1.27 5.96
N THR A 68 -13.11 1.83 6.60
CA THR A 68 -14.06 2.78 6.00
C THR A 68 -13.85 4.15 6.65
N PHE A 69 -14.05 5.23 5.89
CA PHE A 69 -13.90 6.61 6.37
C PHE A 69 -14.88 7.53 5.63
N VAL A 70 -15.22 8.67 6.22
CA VAL A 70 -16.07 9.68 5.58
C VAL A 70 -15.19 10.58 4.71
N ILE A 71 -15.56 10.71 3.43
CA ILE A 71 -14.92 11.62 2.46
C ILE A 71 -15.57 13.00 2.56
N ASN A 72 -16.89 13.05 2.71
CA ASN A 72 -17.68 14.27 2.83
C ASN A 72 -18.94 13.99 3.67
N GLU A 73 -19.38 14.94 4.49
CA GLU A 73 -20.55 14.79 5.37
C GLU A 73 -21.86 15.23 4.68
N ASP A 74 -21.82 16.25 3.82
CA ASP A 74 -23.00 16.72 3.09
C ASP A 74 -22.67 17.10 1.62
N PRO A 75 -23.14 16.33 0.62
CA PRO A 75 -23.81 15.04 0.78
C PRO A 75 -22.87 14.00 1.42
N HIS A 76 -23.42 13.07 2.21
CA HIS A 76 -22.65 12.02 2.88
C HIS A 76 -22.03 11.07 1.86
N ILE A 77 -20.69 11.03 1.82
CA ILE A 77 -19.92 10.17 0.93
C ILE A 77 -18.88 9.43 1.76
N GLU A 78 -18.89 8.11 1.64
CA GLU A 78 -17.92 7.24 2.31
C GLU A 78 -16.86 6.71 1.34
N GLY A 79 -15.67 6.51 1.88
CA GLY A 79 -14.53 5.86 1.26
C GLY A 79 -14.16 4.58 1.97
N VAL A 80 -13.52 3.69 1.24
CA VAL A 80 -12.99 2.42 1.70
C VAL A 80 -11.49 2.38 1.39
N VAL A 81 -10.70 1.95 2.35
CA VAL A 81 -9.29 1.61 2.17
C VAL A 81 -9.16 0.09 2.09
N SER A 82 -8.42 -0.38 1.09
CA SER A 82 -8.05 -1.79 0.94
C SER A 82 -6.53 -1.94 0.98
N GLU A 83 -6.02 -2.96 1.66
CA GLU A 83 -4.61 -3.29 1.79
C GLU A 83 -4.28 -4.57 1.00
N LYS A 84 -3.15 -4.55 0.30
CA LYS A 84 -2.48 -5.78 -0.14
C LYS A 84 -1.11 -5.83 0.51
N THR A 85 -0.87 -6.88 1.28
CA THR A 85 0.47 -7.21 1.78
C THR A 85 1.11 -8.18 0.81
N LEU A 86 2.29 -7.85 0.34
CA LEU A 86 3.11 -8.68 -0.52
C LEU A 86 4.14 -9.38 0.37
N ASP A 87 4.05 -10.70 0.42
CA ASP A 87 5.06 -11.57 1.02
C ASP A 87 6.14 -11.94 -0.02
N ASN A 88 7.19 -12.63 0.42
CA ASN A 88 8.30 -13.01 -0.44
C ASN A 88 7.89 -13.94 -1.59
N ASP A 89 6.81 -14.70 -1.45
CA ASP A 89 6.33 -15.62 -2.48
C ASP A 89 5.53 -14.88 -3.56
N ALA A 90 4.72 -13.89 -3.18
CA ALA A 90 4.02 -13.00 -4.09
C ALA A 90 4.98 -12.17 -4.95
N ILE A 91 6.14 -11.80 -4.39
CA ILE A 91 7.15 -11.00 -5.10
C ILE A 91 7.94 -11.84 -6.10
N ARG A 92 8.33 -13.07 -5.71
CA ARG A 92 9.03 -13.98 -6.62
C ARG A 92 8.21 -14.28 -7.88
N LYS A 93 6.89 -14.47 -7.75
CA LYS A 93 6.00 -14.72 -8.90
C LYS A 93 5.90 -13.54 -9.88
N ASN A 94 6.11 -12.31 -9.42
CA ASN A 94 6.06 -11.12 -10.25
C ASN A 94 7.42 -10.76 -10.90
N THR A 95 8.49 -11.51 -10.63
CA THR A 95 9.84 -11.20 -11.15
C THR A 95 10.23 -12.07 -12.37
N HIS A 96 9.27 -12.74 -13.03
CA HIS A 96 9.51 -13.53 -14.26
C HIS A 96 9.13 -12.79 -15.55
N ILE A 97 9.15 -11.47 -15.52
CA ILE A 97 9.03 -10.66 -16.73
C ILE A 97 10.25 -9.73 -16.79
N ALA A 98 11.34 -10.26 -17.33
CA ALA A 98 12.49 -9.50 -17.83
C ALA A 98 13.10 -10.30 -18.99
#